data_AF-A0A6I1ZSG5-F1
#
_entry.id   AF-A0A6I1ZSG5-F1
#
_cell.length_a   1.000
_cell.length_b   1.000
_cell.length_c   1.000
_cell.angle_alpha   90.00
_cell.angle_beta   90.00
_cell.angle_gamma   90.00
#
_symmetry.space_group_name_H-M   'P 1'
#
loop_
_entity.id
_entity.type
_entity.pdbx_description
1 polymer ?
#
loop_
_entity_poly.entity_id
_entity_poly.type
_entity_poly.pdbx_seq_one_letter_code
_entity_poly.pdbx_strand_id
1 'polypeptide(L)'
;MSNTIYKPILRLLALAIPLMALAGPPEQGTDNRRFQPIDVFQLEYASDPQISPDGQKIVYVRNFMDIMKDRRRSNLWIINFDGSNHRPLTTGNVNTRSPRWSPDGSCLLYVSSEEGSSQLYVRWMDTGQTAKITNLTSSPGGIAWSPDGRWIAFSMKVEEQAEPFAQMPPKPKGAEWAKPARVIEKLQYRADGAGYLEDGYIQLFVVPAEGGTPRQS
;
A
#
# COMPACT_ATOMS: atom_id res chain seq x y z
N MET A 1 -56.25 47.94 -61.42
CA MET A 1 -55.51 49.22 -61.38
C MET A 1 -54.31 48.98 -60.46
N SER A 2 -53.15 48.53 -60.96
CA SER A 2 -52.01 49.36 -61.42
C SER A 2 -51.65 50.42 -60.37
N ASN A 3 -50.44 50.54 -59.82
CA ASN A 3 -49.15 50.49 -60.51
C ASN A 3 -47.99 50.35 -59.49
N THR A 4 -46.90 49.71 -59.92
CA THR A 4 -45.61 49.67 -59.22
C THR A 4 -44.86 51.00 -59.39
N ILE A 5 -44.24 51.54 -58.32
CA ILE A 5 -43.12 52.49 -58.44
C ILE A 5 -42.04 52.14 -57.41
N TYR A 6 -40.88 51.71 -57.92
CA TYR A 6 -39.59 51.69 -57.23
C TYR A 6 -38.85 53.00 -57.48
N LYS A 7 -38.13 53.55 -56.48
CA LYS A 7 -36.83 54.26 -56.62
C LYS A 7 -36.24 54.65 -55.24
N PRO A 8 -34.92 54.97 -55.13
CA PRO A 8 -33.98 54.24 -54.28
C PRO A 8 -33.28 55.14 -53.22
N ILE A 9 -32.12 54.70 -52.68
CA ILE A 9 -31.09 55.48 -51.96
C ILE A 9 -31.29 55.47 -50.43
N LEU A 10 -30.34 55.19 -49.52
CA LEU A 10 -28.90 54.91 -49.51
C LEU A 10 -28.66 54.04 -48.24
N ARG A 11 -28.03 52.87 -48.34
CA ARG A 11 -27.57 52.16 -47.14
C ARG A 11 -26.16 52.66 -46.80
N LEU A 12 -26.04 53.48 -45.77
CA LEU A 12 -24.76 53.74 -45.12
C LEU A 12 -24.39 52.47 -44.33
N LEU A 13 -23.52 51.64 -44.89
CA LEU A 13 -22.87 50.56 -44.15
C LEU A 13 -21.78 51.20 -43.28
N ALA A 14 -22.07 51.41 -42.00
CA ALA A 14 -21.02 51.64 -41.01
C ALA A 14 -20.28 50.31 -40.81
N LEU A 15 -19.10 50.19 -41.40
CA LEU A 15 -18.21 49.05 -41.20
C LEU A 15 -17.61 49.17 -39.79
N ALA A 16 -18.29 48.62 -38.79
CA ALA A 16 -17.68 48.37 -37.49
C ALA A 16 -16.69 47.21 -37.65
N ILE A 17 -15.39 47.53 -37.71
CA ILE A 17 -14.33 46.53 -37.62
C ILE A 17 -14.33 46.04 -36.18
N PRO A 18 -14.69 44.78 -35.86
CA PRO A 18 -14.48 44.29 -34.51
C PRO A 18 -12.97 44.20 -34.30
N LEU A 19 -12.46 44.95 -33.32
CA LEU A 19 -11.11 44.75 -32.81
C LEU A 19 -11.09 43.37 -32.16
N MET A 20 -10.74 42.36 -32.94
CA MET A 20 -10.56 40.99 -32.47
C MET A 20 -9.33 41.04 -31.56
N ALA A 21 -9.56 41.09 -30.25
CA ALA A 21 -8.51 40.88 -29.29
C ALA A 21 -7.94 39.47 -29.56
N LEU A 22 -6.73 39.41 -30.10
CA LEU A 22 -5.91 38.21 -30.09
C LEU A 22 -5.68 37.85 -28.62
N ALA A 23 -6.57 37.04 -28.06
CA ALA A 23 -6.28 36.31 -26.85
C ALA A 23 -5.06 35.44 -27.20
N GLY A 24 -3.90 35.80 -26.67
CA GLY A 24 -2.72 34.95 -26.73
C GLY A 24 -3.09 33.55 -26.21
N PRO A 25 -2.36 32.50 -26.63
CA PRO A 25 -2.52 31.19 -26.02
C PRO A 25 -2.46 31.36 -24.49
N PRO A 26 -3.28 30.62 -23.72
CA PRO A 26 -3.20 30.70 -22.27
C PRO A 26 -1.75 30.47 -21.88
N GLU A 27 -1.14 31.40 -21.15
CA GLU A 27 0.14 31.15 -20.51
C GLU A 27 -0.08 29.94 -19.60
N GLN A 28 0.31 28.76 -20.09
CA GLN A 28 0.59 27.64 -19.24
C GLN A 28 1.79 28.09 -18.42
N GLY A 29 1.51 28.72 -17.28
CA GLY A 29 2.52 29.03 -16.29
C GLY A 29 3.21 27.72 -15.99
N THR A 30 4.42 27.55 -16.52
CA THR A 30 5.33 26.54 -16.01
C THR A 30 5.57 26.95 -14.57
N ASP A 31 4.90 26.26 -13.64
CA ASP A 31 5.17 26.40 -12.21
C ASP A 31 6.62 25.95 -11.99
N ASN A 32 7.54 26.90 -12.18
CA ASN A 32 8.97 26.69 -12.05
C ASN A 32 9.37 26.72 -10.57
N ARG A 33 8.43 26.44 -9.65
CA ARG A 33 8.76 26.36 -8.23
C ARG A 33 9.63 25.14 -8.01
N ARG A 34 10.70 25.36 -7.26
CA ARG A 34 11.59 24.29 -6.80
C ARG A 34 10.80 23.35 -5.89
N PHE A 35 11.10 22.05 -5.99
CA PHE A 35 10.62 21.05 -5.05
C PHE A 35 10.90 21.49 -3.61
N GLN A 36 9.85 21.56 -2.81
CA GLN A 36 9.91 21.89 -1.39
C GLN A 36 9.82 20.61 -0.55
N PRO A 37 10.38 20.56 0.67
CA PRO A 37 10.25 19.39 1.53
C PRO A 37 8.81 18.91 1.75
N ILE A 38 7.83 19.83 1.76
CA ILE A 38 6.40 19.49 1.91
C ILE A 38 5.85 18.70 0.72
N ASP A 39 6.47 18.79 -0.45
CA ASP A 39 6.02 18.13 -1.68
C ASP A 39 6.26 16.61 -1.61
N VAL A 40 7.11 16.14 -0.69
CA VAL A 40 7.27 14.72 -0.38
C VAL A 40 5.92 14.09 -0.02
N PHE A 41 5.03 14.83 0.63
CA PHE A 41 3.71 14.30 1.00
C PHE A 41 2.76 14.12 -0.18
N GLN A 42 3.07 14.70 -1.35
CA GLN A 42 2.32 14.52 -2.59
C GLN A 42 2.86 13.37 -3.43
N LEU A 43 3.97 12.74 -3.03
CA LEU A 43 4.57 11.64 -3.77
C LEU A 43 3.77 10.36 -3.59
N GLU A 44 3.50 9.72 -4.72
CA GLU A 44 2.92 8.39 -4.79
C GLU A 44 3.66 7.53 -5.80
N TYR A 45 3.77 6.24 -5.52
CA TYR A 45 4.46 5.30 -6.41
C TYR A 45 3.93 3.88 -6.29
N ALA A 46 4.03 3.14 -7.40
CA ALA A 46 3.66 1.73 -7.48
C ALA A 46 4.82 0.81 -7.06
N SER A 47 4.49 -0.33 -6.47
CA SER A 47 5.43 -1.41 -6.14
C SER A 47 4.73 -2.77 -6.14
N ASP A 48 5.49 -3.86 -6.19
CA ASP A 48 5.01 -5.26 -6.12
C ASP A 48 3.81 -5.54 -7.07
N PRO A 49 3.97 -5.34 -8.40
CA PRO A 49 2.94 -5.66 -9.36
C PRO A 49 2.78 -7.18 -9.53
N GLN A 50 1.54 -7.64 -9.64
CA GLN A 50 1.14 -9.05 -9.72
C GLN A 50 0.07 -9.22 -10.79
N ILE A 51 0.40 -10.01 -11.81
CA ILE A 51 -0.53 -10.34 -12.89
C ILE A 51 -1.43 -11.49 -12.42
N SER A 52 -2.74 -11.41 -12.71
CA SER A 52 -3.68 -12.49 -12.43
C SER A 52 -3.36 -13.73 -13.26
N PRO A 53 -3.76 -14.94 -12.80
CA PRO A 53 -3.47 -16.18 -13.55
C PRO A 53 -4.03 -16.20 -14.98
N ASP A 54 -5.15 -15.52 -15.21
CA ASP A 54 -5.75 -15.35 -16.54
C ASP A 54 -5.06 -14.28 -17.42
N GLY A 55 -4.08 -13.55 -16.88
CA GLY A 55 -3.35 -12.48 -17.56
C GLY A 55 -4.11 -11.16 -17.73
N GLN A 56 -5.36 -11.07 -17.28
CA GLN A 56 -6.24 -9.94 -17.64
C GLN A 56 -6.10 -8.75 -16.69
N LYS A 57 -5.63 -8.96 -15.47
CA LYS A 57 -5.63 -7.96 -14.40
C LYS A 57 -4.25 -7.87 -13.77
N ILE A 58 -3.90 -6.67 -13.34
CA ILE A 58 -2.67 -6.40 -12.61
C ILE A 58 -3.08 -5.77 -11.27
N VAL A 59 -2.71 -6.43 -10.18
CA VAL A 59 -2.80 -5.85 -8.84
C VAL A 59 -1.44 -5.33 -8.45
N TYR A 60 -1.39 -4.18 -7.79
CA TYR A 60 -0.13 -3.62 -7.31
C TYR A 60 -0.35 -2.81 -6.03
N VAL A 61 0.75 -2.52 -5.33
CA VAL A 61 0.74 -1.68 -4.14
C VAL A 61 0.98 -0.24 -4.55
N ARG A 62 0.05 0.67 -4.22
CA ARG A 62 0.21 2.11 -4.35
C ARG A 62 0.60 2.70 -3.00
N ASN A 63 1.79 3.26 -2.94
CA ASN A 63 2.35 3.90 -1.76
C ASN A 63 2.05 5.40 -1.80
N PHE A 64 1.72 5.99 -0.65
CA PHE A 64 1.44 7.42 -0.49
C PHE A 64 1.87 7.88 0.91
N MET A 65 1.90 9.18 1.14
CA MET A 65 2.39 9.77 2.39
C MET A 65 1.25 10.43 3.17
N ASP A 66 1.09 10.04 4.44
CA ASP A 66 0.13 10.63 5.36
C ASP A 66 0.76 11.83 6.07
N ILE A 67 0.45 13.04 5.60
CA ILE A 67 0.92 14.31 6.15
C ILE A 67 0.55 14.50 7.63
N MET A 68 -0.57 13.95 8.07
CA MET A 68 -1.07 14.15 9.43
C MET A 68 -0.31 13.30 10.46
N LYS A 69 0.33 12.22 10.02
CA LYS A 69 1.03 11.27 10.90
C LYS A 69 2.51 11.10 10.56
N ASP A 70 3.01 11.82 9.55
CA ASP A 70 4.36 11.68 9.01
C ASP A 70 4.73 10.21 8.74
N ARG A 71 3.84 9.51 8.02
CA ARG A 71 3.99 8.07 7.76
C ARG A 71 3.70 7.74 6.31
N ARG A 72 4.52 6.85 5.75
CA ARG A 72 4.17 6.15 4.51
C ARG A 72 3.01 5.18 4.76
N ARG A 73 2.03 5.20 3.86
CA ARG A 73 0.87 4.33 3.79
C ARG A 73 0.81 3.60 2.46
N SER A 74 0.02 2.55 2.39
CA SER A 74 -0.11 1.77 1.16
C SER A 74 -1.46 1.10 1.03
N ASN A 75 -1.98 1.09 -0.20
CA ASN A 75 -3.23 0.45 -0.56
C ASN A 75 -3.03 -0.43 -1.80
N LEU A 76 -3.87 -1.45 -1.97
CA LEU A 76 -3.89 -2.26 -3.17
C LEU A 76 -4.76 -1.60 -4.24
N TRP A 77 -4.25 -1.61 -5.45
CA TRP A 77 -4.94 -1.11 -6.64
C TRP A 77 -4.97 -2.21 -7.69
N ILE A 78 -5.98 -2.15 -8.56
CA ILE A 78 -6.13 -3.04 -9.68
C ILE A 78 -6.31 -2.23 -10.96
N ILE A 79 -5.77 -2.76 -12.05
CA ILE A 79 -5.94 -2.23 -13.41
C ILE A 79 -6.06 -3.42 -14.35
N ASN A 80 -6.83 -3.27 -15.43
CA ASN A 80 -6.83 -4.26 -16.50
C ASN A 80 -5.54 -4.17 -17.30
N PHE A 81 -5.16 -5.25 -17.98
CA PHE A 81 -3.97 -5.30 -18.82
C PHE A 81 -3.94 -4.23 -19.92
N ASP A 82 -5.11 -3.83 -20.43
CA ASP A 82 -5.27 -2.77 -21.43
C ASP A 82 -5.25 -1.34 -20.83
N GLY A 83 -5.03 -1.20 -19.52
CA GLY A 83 -5.04 0.08 -18.80
C GLY A 83 -6.42 0.56 -18.35
N SER A 84 -7.50 -0.14 -18.71
CA SER A 84 -8.86 0.21 -18.27
C SER A 84 -9.13 -0.22 -16.82
N ASN A 85 -10.25 0.25 -16.26
CA ASN A 85 -10.73 -0.14 -14.92
C ASN A 85 -9.70 0.04 -13.80
N HIS A 86 -8.87 1.07 -13.90
CA HIS A 86 -7.92 1.44 -12.85
C HIS A 86 -8.66 1.94 -11.61
N ARG A 87 -8.63 1.17 -10.51
CA ARG A 87 -9.38 1.48 -9.29
C ARG A 87 -8.73 0.92 -8.02
N PRO A 88 -9.01 1.48 -6.84
CA PRO A 88 -8.57 0.88 -5.57
C PRO A 88 -9.28 -0.45 -5.30
N LEU A 89 -8.55 -1.38 -4.67
CA LEU A 89 -9.09 -2.59 -4.03
C LEU A 89 -9.20 -2.43 -2.51
N THR A 90 -8.27 -1.69 -1.91
CA THR A 90 -8.32 -1.31 -0.50
C THR A 90 -8.20 0.20 -0.36
N THR A 91 -8.66 0.74 0.77
CA THR A 91 -8.68 2.18 1.04
C THR A 91 -8.31 2.47 2.49
N GLY A 92 -8.05 3.74 2.80
CA GLY A 92 -7.78 4.20 4.17
C GLY A 92 -6.30 4.39 4.47
N ASN A 93 -6.01 4.91 5.67
CA ASN A 93 -4.65 5.21 6.14
C ASN A 93 -4.04 4.03 6.89
N VAL A 94 -4.04 2.87 6.23
CA VAL A 94 -3.47 1.61 6.71
C VAL A 94 -2.29 1.19 5.84
N ASN A 95 -1.61 0.11 6.20
CA ASN A 95 -0.51 -0.44 5.42
C ASN A 95 -0.92 -1.79 4.84
N THR A 96 -1.34 -1.78 3.57
CA THR A 96 -1.68 -2.99 2.81
C THR A 96 -0.57 -3.30 1.81
N ARG A 97 -0.06 -4.54 1.79
CA ARG A 97 1.11 -4.92 0.99
C ARG A 97 1.10 -6.40 0.60
N SER A 98 2.06 -6.78 -0.24
CA SER A 98 2.35 -8.17 -0.62
C SER A 98 1.15 -8.92 -1.22
N PRO A 99 0.45 -8.36 -2.23
CA PRO A 99 -0.67 -9.05 -2.88
C PRO A 99 -0.19 -10.35 -3.55
N ARG A 100 -0.95 -11.45 -3.46
CA ARG A 100 -0.67 -12.71 -4.16
C ARG A 100 -1.99 -13.32 -4.62
N TRP A 101 -2.12 -13.51 -5.92
CA TRP A 101 -3.27 -14.21 -6.50
C TRP A 101 -3.29 -15.67 -6.05
N SER A 102 -4.49 -16.20 -5.76
CA SER A 102 -4.67 -17.65 -5.68
C SER A 102 -4.38 -18.31 -7.03
N PRO A 103 -3.99 -19.59 -7.07
CA PRO A 103 -3.64 -20.27 -8.32
C PRO A 103 -4.77 -20.28 -9.36
N ASP A 104 -6.03 -20.30 -8.90
CA ASP A 104 -7.24 -20.25 -9.74
C ASP A 104 -7.69 -18.82 -10.07
N GLY A 105 -7.06 -17.79 -9.49
CA GLY A 105 -7.37 -16.38 -9.70
C GLY A 105 -8.66 -15.88 -9.02
N SER A 106 -9.34 -16.71 -8.22
CA SER A 106 -10.59 -16.36 -7.54
C SER A 106 -10.38 -15.44 -6.33
N CYS A 107 -9.20 -15.51 -5.71
CA CYS A 107 -8.88 -14.84 -4.47
C CYS A 107 -7.57 -14.04 -4.57
N LEU A 108 -7.45 -13.05 -3.69
CA LEU A 108 -6.24 -12.28 -3.47
C LEU A 108 -5.84 -12.36 -2.00
N LEU A 109 -4.66 -12.93 -1.73
CA LEU A 109 -4.01 -12.90 -0.43
C LEU A 109 -3.19 -11.62 -0.28
N TYR A 110 -3.16 -11.02 0.90
CA TYR A 110 -2.31 -9.86 1.19
C TYR A 110 -2.07 -9.70 2.70
N VAL A 111 -1.12 -8.84 3.05
CA VAL A 111 -0.88 -8.42 4.44
C VAL A 111 -1.50 -7.04 4.65
N SER A 112 -2.29 -6.87 5.71
CA SER A 112 -2.84 -5.58 6.11
C SER A 112 -2.68 -5.32 7.60
N SER A 113 -2.49 -4.05 7.95
CA SER A 113 -2.48 -3.56 9.34
C SER A 113 -3.79 -2.85 9.74
N GLU A 114 -4.89 -3.14 9.06
CA GLU A 114 -6.18 -2.45 9.25
C GLU A 114 -6.71 -2.58 10.68
N GLU A 115 -6.50 -3.73 11.33
CA GLU A 115 -6.89 -3.99 12.72
C GLU A 115 -5.75 -3.77 13.73
N GLY A 116 -4.78 -2.90 13.41
CA GLY A 116 -3.72 -2.47 14.32
C GLY A 116 -2.42 -3.27 14.25
N SER A 117 -2.48 -4.59 14.03
CA SER A 117 -1.30 -5.44 13.75
C SER A 117 -1.35 -6.00 12.33
N SER A 118 -0.19 -6.34 11.76
CA SER A 118 -0.15 -6.93 10.40
C SER A 118 -0.66 -8.36 10.42
N GLN A 119 -1.73 -8.62 9.66
CA GLN A 119 -2.37 -9.93 9.55
C GLN A 119 -2.49 -10.34 8.09
N LEU A 120 -2.71 -11.63 7.85
CA LEU A 120 -3.06 -12.15 6.53
C LEU A 120 -4.55 -11.96 6.27
N TYR A 121 -4.87 -11.46 5.08
CA TYR A 121 -6.22 -11.27 4.60
C TYR A 121 -6.39 -11.95 3.25
N VAL A 122 -7.58 -12.51 3.03
CA VAL A 122 -8.02 -13.04 1.74
C VAL A 122 -9.20 -12.20 1.27
N ARG A 123 -9.17 -11.79 0.00
CA ARG A 123 -10.27 -11.11 -0.68
C ARG A 123 -10.78 -11.95 -1.83
N TRP A 124 -12.08 -12.22 -1.84
CA TRP A 124 -12.77 -12.86 -2.96
C TRP A 124 -13.06 -11.84 -4.04
N MET A 125 -12.68 -12.15 -5.28
CA MET A 125 -12.67 -11.17 -6.37
C MET A 125 -14.01 -11.03 -7.11
N ASP A 126 -14.89 -12.02 -6.97
CA ASP A 126 -16.26 -12.03 -7.47
C ASP A 126 -17.19 -11.12 -6.65
N THR A 127 -17.13 -11.23 -5.33
CA THR A 127 -17.99 -10.52 -4.38
C THR A 127 -17.34 -9.27 -3.81
N GLY A 128 -16.00 -9.21 -3.81
CA GLY A 128 -15.25 -8.17 -3.10
C GLY A 128 -15.29 -8.32 -1.57
N GLN A 129 -15.74 -9.47 -1.06
CA GLN A 129 -15.64 -9.77 0.37
C GLN A 129 -14.19 -9.97 0.78
N THR A 130 -13.89 -9.64 2.03
CA THR A 130 -12.56 -9.77 2.63
C THR A 130 -12.69 -10.45 3.99
N ALA A 131 -11.79 -11.36 4.30
CA ALA A 131 -11.67 -11.98 5.62
C ALA A 131 -10.23 -11.89 6.13
N LYS A 132 -10.09 -11.60 7.43
CA LYS A 132 -8.85 -11.83 8.17
C LYS A 132 -8.73 -13.32 8.49
N ILE A 133 -7.64 -13.95 8.07
CA ILE A 133 -7.48 -15.41 8.22
C ILE A 133 -6.47 -15.80 9.30
N THR A 134 -5.80 -14.83 9.94
CA THR A 134 -4.84 -15.06 11.02
C THR A 134 -5.02 -14.13 12.22
N ASN A 135 -4.46 -14.53 13.36
CA ASN A 135 -4.27 -13.70 14.55
C ASN A 135 -2.83 -13.84 15.06
N LEU A 136 -1.89 -13.27 14.32
CA LEU A 136 -0.45 -13.37 14.54
C LEU A 136 0.05 -12.38 15.59
N THR A 137 1.06 -12.78 16.34
CA THR A 137 1.77 -11.93 17.31
C THR A 137 2.86 -11.07 16.68
N SER A 138 3.33 -11.46 15.49
CA SER A 138 4.36 -10.76 14.72
C SER A 138 3.95 -10.59 13.26
N SER A 139 4.57 -9.62 12.57
CA SER A 139 4.24 -9.33 11.17
C SER A 139 4.64 -10.50 10.26
N PRO A 140 3.74 -11.03 9.42
CA PRO A 140 4.10 -12.05 8.46
C PRO A 140 4.89 -11.47 7.28
N GLY A 141 5.79 -12.30 6.73
CA GLY A 141 6.54 -12.06 5.51
C GLY A 141 6.50 -13.28 4.58
N GLY A 142 7.04 -13.13 3.37
CA GLY A 142 7.25 -14.26 2.45
C GLY A 142 5.98 -15.07 2.14
N ILE A 143 4.83 -14.42 2.01
CA ILE A 143 3.54 -15.10 1.87
C ILE A 143 3.39 -15.77 0.49
N ALA A 144 2.81 -16.98 0.45
CA ALA A 144 2.56 -17.73 -0.77
C ALA A 144 1.38 -18.69 -0.64
N TRP A 145 0.67 -18.92 -1.75
CA TRP A 145 -0.33 -19.98 -1.86
C TRP A 145 0.33 -21.33 -2.15
N SER A 146 -0.27 -22.42 -1.66
CA SER A 146 0.01 -23.75 -2.19
C SER A 146 -0.53 -23.86 -3.62
N PRO A 147 0.05 -24.73 -4.47
CA PRO A 147 -0.41 -24.90 -5.86
C PRO A 147 -1.88 -25.32 -5.99
N ASP A 148 -2.41 -26.01 -4.98
CA ASP A 148 -3.81 -26.42 -4.90
C ASP A 148 -4.75 -25.38 -4.26
N GLY A 149 -4.21 -24.22 -3.84
CA GLY A 149 -4.96 -23.12 -3.24
C GLY A 149 -5.47 -23.39 -1.82
N ARG A 150 -5.20 -24.55 -1.21
CA ARG A 150 -5.76 -24.91 0.10
C ARG A 150 -4.98 -24.36 1.30
N TRP A 151 -3.71 -24.02 1.09
CA TRP A 151 -2.80 -23.60 2.15
C TRP A 151 -2.11 -22.30 1.79
N ILE A 152 -1.74 -21.56 2.84
CA ILE A 152 -0.94 -20.36 2.75
C ILE A 152 0.30 -20.57 3.61
N ALA A 153 1.47 -20.50 2.97
CA ALA A 153 2.76 -20.47 3.65
C ALA A 153 3.17 -19.02 3.93
N PHE A 154 3.80 -18.79 5.07
CA PHE A 154 4.38 -17.50 5.41
C PHE A 154 5.53 -17.67 6.40
N SER A 155 6.38 -16.65 6.50
CA SER A 155 7.41 -16.56 7.51
C SER A 155 7.01 -15.56 8.59
N MET A 156 7.40 -15.83 9.83
CA MET A 156 7.15 -14.92 10.95
C MET A 156 8.30 -15.04 11.95
N LYS A 157 8.67 -13.90 12.55
CA LYS A 157 9.62 -13.90 13.67
C LYS A 157 8.93 -14.47 14.91
N VAL A 158 9.56 -15.44 15.53
CA VAL A 158 9.20 -15.95 16.86
C VAL A 158 10.27 -15.48 17.83
N GLU A 159 9.85 -14.73 18.85
CA GLU A 159 10.74 -14.35 19.95
C GLU A 159 11.14 -15.62 20.72
N GLU A 160 12.43 -15.75 20.97
CA GLU A 160 12.95 -16.74 21.90
C GLU A 160 13.45 -15.99 23.12
N GLN A 161 12.93 -16.34 24.30
CA GLN A 161 13.47 -15.81 25.53
C GLN A 161 14.86 -16.42 25.71
N ALA A 162 15.90 -15.58 25.68
CA ALA A 162 17.24 -16.01 26.03
C ALA A 162 17.20 -16.56 27.47
N GLU A 163 17.45 -17.87 27.61
CA GLU A 163 17.62 -18.48 28.92
C GLU A 163 18.77 -17.76 29.64
N PRO A 164 18.54 -17.17 30.83
CA PRO A 164 19.59 -16.46 31.53
C PRO A 164 20.72 -17.44 31.87
N PHE A 165 21.92 -17.18 31.36
CA PHE A 165 23.13 -17.97 31.62
C PHE A 165 23.39 -18.21 33.13
N ALA A 166 22.89 -17.32 33.99
CA ALA A 166 22.89 -17.50 35.44
C ALA A 166 21.65 -16.86 36.08
N GLN A 167 21.06 -17.52 37.08
CA GLN A 167 20.09 -16.88 37.97
C GLN A 167 20.83 -15.92 38.90
N MET A 168 20.53 -14.63 38.80
CA MET A 168 21.08 -13.65 39.75
C MET A 168 20.47 -13.87 41.14
N PRO A 169 21.28 -13.77 42.22
CA PRO A 169 20.76 -13.87 43.57
C PRO A 169 19.70 -12.78 43.83
N PRO A 170 18.73 -13.04 44.72
CA PRO A 170 17.66 -12.09 45.01
C PRO A 170 18.26 -10.80 45.57
N LYS A 171 17.77 -9.68 45.02
CA LYS A 171 18.19 -8.35 45.41
C LYS A 171 17.86 -8.08 46.89
N PRO A 172 18.81 -7.55 47.69
CA PRO A 172 18.52 -7.16 49.07
C PRO A 172 17.43 -6.08 49.15
N LYS A 173 16.64 -6.12 50.23
CA LYS A 173 15.59 -5.09 50.48
C LYS A 173 16.21 -3.69 50.44
N GLY A 174 15.67 -2.82 49.58
CA GLY A 174 16.05 -1.40 49.48
C GLY A 174 17.15 -1.07 48.48
N ALA A 175 17.72 -2.04 47.77
CA ALA A 175 18.71 -1.73 46.72
C ALA A 175 18.02 -1.13 45.47
N GLU A 176 18.80 -0.47 44.60
CA GLU A 176 18.49 -0.18 43.19
C GLU A 176 19.66 -0.72 42.36
N TRP A 177 19.39 -1.67 41.46
CA TRP A 177 20.41 -2.27 40.60
C TRP A 177 20.24 -1.75 39.17
N ALA A 178 21.33 -1.70 38.41
CA ALA A 178 21.30 -1.42 36.99
C ALA A 178 20.51 -2.49 36.23
N LYS A 179 20.04 -2.15 35.02
CA LYS A 179 19.41 -3.14 34.12
C LYS A 179 20.37 -4.31 33.91
N PRO A 180 19.87 -5.58 33.93
CA PRO A 180 20.71 -6.75 33.73
C PRO A 180 21.46 -6.65 32.39
N ALA A 181 22.67 -7.18 32.35
CA ALA A 181 23.47 -7.23 31.14
C ALA A 181 22.70 -7.99 30.05
N ARG A 182 22.62 -7.42 28.85
CA ARG A 182 22.09 -8.12 27.67
C ARG A 182 23.15 -9.11 27.21
N VAL A 183 22.84 -10.39 27.24
CA VAL A 183 23.67 -11.42 26.60
C VAL A 183 23.38 -11.36 25.11
N ILE A 184 24.42 -11.16 24.29
CA ILE A 184 24.32 -11.16 22.85
C ILE A 184 25.19 -12.31 22.36
N GLU A 185 24.59 -13.45 22.06
CA GLU A 185 25.32 -14.62 21.56
C GLU A 185 25.47 -14.63 20.03
N LYS A 186 24.77 -13.73 19.34
CA LYS A 186 24.74 -13.65 17.87
C LYS A 186 25.80 -12.68 17.34
N LEU A 187 26.56 -13.14 16.34
CA LEU A 187 27.61 -12.37 15.64
C LEU A 187 27.06 -11.11 14.94
N GLN A 188 25.76 -11.10 14.60
CA GLN A 188 25.06 -9.97 13.99
C GLN A 188 23.97 -9.48 14.96
N TYR A 189 24.26 -8.40 15.67
CA TYR A 189 23.42 -7.89 16.78
C TYR A 189 22.80 -6.51 16.49
N ARG A 190 23.11 -5.95 15.31
CA ARG A 190 22.57 -4.69 14.79
C ARG A 190 22.32 -4.83 13.29
N ALA A 191 21.20 -4.27 12.84
CA ALA A 191 20.92 -4.05 11.42
C ALA A 191 20.60 -2.56 11.20
N ASP A 192 21.01 -2.01 10.07
CA ASP A 192 20.84 -0.59 9.77
C ASP A 192 19.36 -0.20 9.79
N GLY A 193 19.04 0.82 10.59
CA GLY A 193 17.67 1.32 10.79
C GLY A 193 16.78 0.52 11.74
N ALA A 194 17.21 -0.66 12.21
CA ALA A 194 16.43 -1.53 13.10
C ALA A 194 16.88 -1.47 14.58
N GLY A 195 18.04 -0.89 14.87
CA GLY A 195 18.61 -0.87 16.23
C GLY A 195 19.16 -2.24 16.63
N TYR A 196 18.97 -2.65 17.89
CA TYR A 196 19.38 -3.96 18.37
C TYR A 196 18.42 -5.03 17.86
N LEU A 197 18.94 -6.09 17.26
CA LEU A 197 18.13 -7.24 16.86
C LEU A 197 17.66 -7.97 18.11
N GLU A 198 16.36 -7.93 18.41
CA GLU A 198 15.78 -8.75 19.49
C GLU A 198 15.97 -10.23 19.14
N ASP A 199 16.26 -11.06 20.15
CA ASP A 199 16.43 -12.49 20.01
C ASP A 199 15.18 -13.17 19.44
N GLY A 200 15.39 -14.30 18.76
CA GLY A 200 14.36 -14.99 17.99
C GLY A 200 14.82 -15.42 16.60
N TYR A 201 13.97 -16.22 15.96
CA TYR A 201 14.22 -16.81 14.65
C TYR A 201 13.04 -16.54 13.71
N ILE A 202 13.34 -16.39 12.42
CA ILE A 202 12.30 -16.43 11.38
C ILE A 202 11.95 -17.90 11.16
N GLN A 203 10.71 -18.26 11.44
CA GLN A 203 10.19 -19.61 11.23
C GLN A 203 9.15 -19.61 10.11
N LEU A 204 8.95 -20.78 9.49
CA LEU A 204 7.95 -21.00 8.46
C LEU A 204 6.68 -21.58 9.08
N PHE A 205 5.54 -21.04 8.66
CA PHE A 205 4.22 -21.42 9.11
C PHE A 205 3.32 -21.70 7.91
N VAL A 206 2.32 -22.55 8.13
CA VAL A 206 1.21 -22.78 7.19
C VAL A 206 -0.13 -22.58 7.87
N VAL A 207 -1.09 -22.02 7.15
CA VAL A 207 -2.49 -21.85 7.60
C VAL A 207 -3.43 -22.27 6.46
N PRO A 208 -4.61 -22.84 6.75
CA PRO A 208 -5.62 -23.06 5.71
C PRO A 208 -6.03 -21.74 5.06
N ALA A 209 -6.32 -21.78 3.75
CA ALA A 209 -6.75 -20.62 2.99
C ALA A 209 -8.04 -19.97 3.51
N GLU A 210 -8.93 -20.77 4.08
CA GLU A 210 -10.19 -20.32 4.70
C GLU A 210 -9.99 -19.74 6.12
N GLY A 211 -8.76 -19.80 6.63
CA GLY A 211 -8.38 -19.38 7.98
C GLY A 211 -8.28 -20.52 8.99
N GLY A 212 -7.76 -20.18 10.16
CA GLY A 212 -7.56 -21.13 11.26
C GLY A 212 -6.28 -20.85 12.04
N THR A 213 -5.91 -21.78 12.91
CA THR A 213 -4.66 -21.68 13.70
C THR A 213 -3.46 -22.03 12.82
N PRO A 214 -2.48 -21.12 12.62
CA PRO A 214 -1.26 -21.42 11.90
C PRO A 214 -0.47 -22.53 12.59
N ARG A 215 0.15 -23.40 11.80
CA ARG A 215 1.01 -24.50 12.28
C ARG A 215 2.43 -24.26 11.80
N GLN A 216 3.39 -24.41 12.71
CA GLN A 216 4.80 -24.39 12.36
C GLN A 216 5.11 -25.64 11.51
N SER A 217 5.90 -25.46 10.45
CA SER A 217 6.38 -26.57 9.61
C SER A 217 7.68 -27.16 10.13
#